data_AF-A0A958J037-F1
#
_entry.id   AF-A0A958J037-F1
#
_cell.length_a   1.000
_cell.length_b   1.000
_cell.length_c   1.000
_cell.angle_alpha   90.00
_cell.angle_beta   90.00
_cell.angle_gamma   90.00
#
_symmetry.space_group_name_H-M   'P 1'
#
loop_
_entity.id
_entity.type
_entity.pdbx_description
1 polymer ?
#
loop_
_entity_poly.entity_id
_entity_poly.type
_entity_poly.pdbx_seq_one_letter_code
_entity_poly.pdbx_strand_id
1 'polypeptide(L)' 'MASTAVKEYVKFKVKDLSLAEWGRKEIELAEAEMPGLMAIREEYRAQQPLKGARIAGCLHMTIQT' A
#
# COMPACT_ATOMS: atom_id res chain seq x y z
N MET A 1 10.04 22.36 -33.51
CA MET A 1 10.30 21.13 -32.73
C MET A 1 9.73 21.34 -31.35
N ALA A 2 8.72 20.56 -30.94
CA ALA A 2 8.11 20.71 -29.63
C ALA A 2 9.02 20.08 -28.58
N SER A 3 9.45 20.87 -27.60
CA SER A 3 10.23 20.43 -26.44
C SER A 3 9.37 19.51 -25.58
N THR A 4 9.64 18.20 -25.60
CA THR A 4 9.07 17.24 -24.66
C THR A 4 9.69 17.47 -23.29
N ALA A 5 8.97 18.18 -22.41
CA ALA A 5 9.37 18.33 -21.02
C ALA A 5 9.32 16.97 -20.32
N VAL A 6 10.47 16.51 -19.82
CA VAL A 6 10.56 15.31 -18.98
C VAL A 6 9.89 15.64 -17.65
N LYS A 7 8.75 15.02 -17.36
CA LYS A 7 8.12 15.11 -16.04
C LYS A 7 8.91 14.28 -15.04
N GLU A 8 9.25 14.89 -13.91
CA GLU A 8 9.89 14.22 -12.79
C GLU A 8 8.96 13.15 -12.19
N TYR A 9 9.49 11.95 -11.98
CA TYR A 9 8.76 10.86 -11.35
C TYR A 9 8.90 10.95 -9.83
N VAL A 10 7.80 11.29 -9.15
CA VAL A 10 7.75 11.33 -7.68
C VAL A 10 7.29 9.97 -7.15
N LYS A 11 8.20 9.21 -6.53
CA LYS A 11 7.93 7.85 -6.03
C LYS A 11 6.91 7.82 -4.89
N PHE A 12 7.00 8.76 -3.95
CA PHE A 12 6.05 8.96 -2.85
C PHE A 12 6.15 10.39 -2.33
N LYS A 13 5.11 10.87 -1.64
CA LYS A 13 5.11 12.14 -0.91
C LYS A 13 4.30 11.97 0.36
N VAL A 14 4.98 11.86 1.49
CA VAL A 14 4.39 11.68 2.83
C VAL A 14 4.91 12.76 3.76
N LYS A 15 4.24 12.97 4.90
CA LYS A 15 4.59 14.03 5.85
C LYS A 15 5.95 13.79 6.52
N ASP A 16 6.18 12.59 7.04
CA ASP A 16 7.39 12.23 7.79
C ASP A 16 7.63 10.72 7.71
N LEU A 17 8.81 10.32 7.20
CA LEU A 17 9.19 8.91 7.08
C LEU A 17 9.68 8.29 8.41
N SER A 18 10.06 9.10 9.39
CA SER A 18 10.57 8.61 10.68
C SER A 18 9.50 7.86 11.48
N LEU A 19 8.22 8.12 11.20
CA LEU A 19 7.07 7.47 11.82
C LEU A 19 6.82 6.02 11.34
N ALA A 20 7.59 5.52 10.36
CA ALA A 20 7.37 4.20 9.77
C ALA A 20 7.45 3.06 10.79
N GLU A 21 8.35 3.13 11.78
CA GLU A 21 8.47 2.08 12.80
C GLU A 21 7.25 2.03 13.72
N TRP A 22 6.75 3.19 14.13
CA TRP A 22 5.53 3.27 14.94
C TRP A 22 4.30 2.81 14.15
N GLY A 23 4.15 3.28 12.90
CA GLY A 23 3.07 2.83 12.03
C GLY A 23 3.08 1.32 11.80
N ARG A 24 4.26 0.68 11.71
CA ARG A 24 4.37 -0.79 11.60
C ARG A 24 3.80 -1.49 12.84
N LYS A 25 4.08 -1.00 14.04
CA LYS A 25 3.53 -1.57 15.29
C LYS A 25 2.00 -1.48 15.32
N GLU A 26 1.42 -0.38 14.84
CA GLU A 26 -0.04 -0.26 14.77
C GLU A 26 -0.67 -1.16 13.70
N ILE A 27 0.00 -1.36 12.57
CA ILE A 27 -0.45 -2.31 11.52
C ILE A 27 -0.47 -3.73 12.07
N GLU A 28 0.55 -4.16 12.82
CA GLU A 28 0.60 -5.50 13.42
C GLU A 28 -0.58 -5.75 14.37
N LEU A 29 -0.97 -4.73 15.15
CA LEU A 29 -2.17 -4.80 15.98
C LEU A 29 -3.45 -4.86 15.14
N ALA A 30 -3.54 -4.05 14.08
CA ALA A 30 -4.70 -4.04 13.19
C ALA A 30 -4.89 -5.37 12.44
N GLU A 31 -3.82 -6.07 12.07
CA GLU A 31 -3.91 -7.38 11.41
C GLU A 31 -4.61 -8.43 12.30
N ALA A 32 -4.40 -8.38 13.63
CA ALA A 32 -5.11 -9.25 14.57
C ALA A 32 -6.61 -8.94 14.63
N GLU A 33 -7.01 -7.67 14.46
CA GLU A 33 -8.40 -7.22 14.46
C GLU A 33 -9.08 -7.30 13.08
N MET A 34 -8.35 -7.67 12.02
CA MET A 34 -8.85 -7.77 10.65
C MET A 34 -8.75 -9.21 10.10
N PRO A 35 -9.38 -10.21 10.74
CA PRO A 35 -9.22 -11.63 10.39
C PRO A 35 -9.68 -11.95 8.97
N GLY A 36 -10.67 -11.21 8.44
CA GLY A 36 -11.13 -11.39 7.07
C GLY A 36 -10.06 -11.09 6.02
N LEU A 37 -9.28 -10.02 6.19
CA LEU A 37 -8.19 -9.69 5.26
C LEU A 37 -7.05 -10.72 5.37
N MET A 38 -6.76 -11.17 6.59
CA MET A 38 -5.70 -12.16 6.82
C MET A 38 -6.08 -13.53 6.24
N ALA A 39 -7.35 -13.93 6.33
CA ALA A 39 -7.86 -15.14 5.69
C ALA A 39 -7.72 -15.08 4.16
N ILE A 40 -8.12 -13.97 3.53
CA ILE A 40 -7.99 -13.79 2.07
C ILE A 40 -6.52 -13.84 1.64
N ARG A 41 -5.62 -13.21 2.41
CA ARG A 41 -4.18 -13.27 2.14
C ARG A 41 -3.66 -14.70 2.12
N GLU A 42 -4.10 -15.54 3.07
CA GLU A 42 -3.66 -16.94 3.14
C GLU A 42 -4.25 -17.80 2.01
N GLU A 43 -5.54 -17.67 1.75
CA GLU A 43 -6.25 -18.41 0.69
C GLU A 43 -5.64 -18.21 -0.70
N TYR A 44 -5.31 -16.96 -1.04
CA TYR A 44 -4.85 -16.59 -2.38
C TYR A 44 -3.32 -16.45 -2.50
N ARG A 45 -2.56 -16.74 -1.43
CA ARG A 45 -1.09 -16.58 -1.40
C ARG A 45 -0.42 -17.32 -2.56
N ALA A 46 -0.77 -18.58 -2.79
CA ALA A 46 -0.16 -19.39 -3.84
C ALA A 46 -0.68 -19.03 -5.25
N GLN A 47 -1.94 -18.62 -5.36
CA GLN A 47 -2.61 -18.36 -6.64
C GLN A 47 -2.16 -17.04 -7.29
N GLN A 48 -1.72 -16.06 -6.47
CA GLN A 48 -1.29 -14.74 -6.94
C GLN A 48 -2.26 -14.11 -7.97
N PRO A 49 -3.58 -14.03 -7.68
CA PRO A 49 -4.61 -13.68 -8.67
C PRO A 49 -4.48 -12.25 -9.21
N LEU A 50 -3.79 -11.37 -8.49
CA LEU A 50 -3.56 -9.98 -8.88
C LEU A 50 -2.23 -9.76 -9.63
N LYS A 51 -1.53 -10.83 -10.03
CA LYS A 51 -0.25 -10.71 -10.75
C LYS A 51 -0.43 -9.89 -12.05
N GLY A 52 0.27 -8.76 -12.13
CA GLY A 52 0.22 -7.84 -13.28
C GLY A 52 -0.87 -6.76 -13.21
N ALA A 53 -1.73 -6.78 -12.18
CA ALA A 53 -2.71 -5.72 -11.96
C ALA A 53 -2.00 -4.41 -11.59
N ARG A 54 -2.49 -3.29 -12.14
CA ARG A 54 -2.04 -1.93 -11.78
C ARG A 54 -3.18 -1.22 -11.06
N ILE A 55 -3.17 -1.29 -9.74
CA ILE A 55 -4.26 -0.80 -8.89
C ILE A 55 -3.93 0.61 -8.41
N ALA A 56 -4.81 1.57 -8.71
CA ALA A 56 -4.77 2.92 -8.16
C ALA A 56 -5.81 3.04 -7.05
N GLY A 57 -5.38 3.33 -5.82
CA GLY A 57 -6.25 3.52 -4.67
C GLY A 57 -6.47 5.00 -4.35
N CYS A 58 -7.72 5.41 -4.16
CA CYS A 58 -8.10 6.71 -3.63
C CYS A 58 -9.05 6.47 -2.46
N LEU A 59 -8.46 6.19 -1.30
CA LEU A 59 -9.15 5.89 -0.04
C LEU A 59 -8.41 6.64 1.09
N HIS A 60 -9.02 6.74 2.26
CA HIS A 60 -8.36 7.33 3.42
C HIS A 60 -7.10 6.53 3.80
N MET A 61 -5.93 7.19 3.81
CA MET A 61 -4.66 6.52 4.14
C MET A 61 -4.49 6.36 5.66
N THR A 62 -5.26 5.43 6.24
CA THR A 62 -5.27 5.09 7.67
C THR A 62 -4.48 3.81 7.94
N ILE A 63 -4.39 3.37 9.21
CA ILE A 63 -3.72 2.11 9.59
C ILE A 63 -4.36 0.88 8.92
N GLN A 64 -5.66 0.94 8.63
CA GLN A 64 -6.43 -0.18 8.07
C GLN A 64 -6.31 -0.32 6.54
N THR A 65 -5.76 0.69 5.85
CA THR A 65 -5.69 0.76 4.37
C THR A 65 -4.28 0.43 3.87
#